data_AF-A0A428PG61-F1
#
_entry.id   AF-A0A428PG61-F1
#
_cell.length_a   1.000
_cell.length_b   1.000
_cell.length_c   1.000
_cell.angle_alpha   90.00
_cell.angle_beta   90.00
_cell.angle_gamma   90.00
#
_symmetry.space_group_name_H-M   'P 1'
#
loop_
_entity.id
_entity.type
_entity.pdbx_description
1 polymer ?
#
loop_
_entity_poly.entity_id
_entity_poly.type
_entity_poly.pdbx_seq_one_letter_code
_entity_poly.pdbx_strand_id
1 'polypeptide(L)'
;MEDHTAAIQFLLRSRLTFALSDYFHIMELQKNNSDHDLISEVEAICVQIKDFYDKWNIDKWVQELTGNCPLLWHVSSIAFTGYHCIIYMLRRAIASVHNFPTLDQVDDLVSNIPLLLVALAISAVPAASRNAPPLSWKPPVYPATTRENDGTLTNRFDVCDTWAYVTNRTGNVNNVFTLLWVTTTEGKKFHLTTNAGLLQSENMGNFISLNDLQDRTSRGASILLPGSGNPDRLDMRNVAQSITGPAGGDGWTNTQLKIDLADIGVDVSFRPTGKNFYYGGNGGVQLFENAPDKDVSRYLPGWSWYWANPTTRINGTLSIDGKKHTVDSSQSYALFERQWGDFNIGKGYYVLWLYLETGEVLISWSMEPNEAGESKIAFASIWHPNGWHEMIPVGPKSRAWDISRSKVTGYKYFNRFFLDLPARDANFRFNKWVRDAELVPSTPEQLHRYINISESYGEGTARWNGKTVKLQGHVEQLSRLR
;
A
#
# COMPACT_ATOMS: atom_id res chain seq x y z
N MET A 1 -3.11 -5.01 -38.02
CA MET A 1 -2.40 -4.05 -37.14
C MET A 1 -1.68 -4.77 -36.00
N GLU A 2 -2.29 -5.79 -35.37
CA GLU A 2 -1.62 -6.63 -34.35
C GLU A 2 -0.36 -7.36 -34.87
N ASP A 3 -0.31 -7.75 -36.15
CA ASP A 3 0.74 -8.60 -36.72
C ASP A 3 2.10 -7.91 -36.97
N HIS A 4 2.18 -6.58 -36.83
CA HIS A 4 3.43 -5.83 -37.04
C HIS A 4 3.90 -5.07 -35.79
N THR A 5 3.09 -4.95 -34.74
CA THR A 5 3.42 -4.17 -33.54
C THR A 5 4.68 -4.67 -32.84
N ALA A 6 4.86 -5.98 -32.70
CA ALA A 6 6.02 -6.56 -32.03
C ALA A 6 7.32 -6.29 -32.81
N ALA A 7 7.28 -6.37 -34.15
CA ALA A 7 8.42 -6.05 -35.00
C ALA A 7 8.76 -4.55 -34.96
N ILE A 8 7.75 -3.69 -34.97
CA ILE A 8 7.92 -2.24 -34.85
C ILE A 8 8.50 -1.88 -33.47
N GLN A 9 8.01 -2.51 -32.40
CA GLN A 9 8.55 -2.36 -31.05
C GLN A 9 10.00 -2.80 -30.95
N PHE A 10 10.35 -3.94 -31.55
CA PHE A 10 11.72 -4.42 -31.61
C PHE A 10 12.62 -3.39 -32.31
N LEU A 11 12.23 -2.93 -33.50
CA LEU A 11 12.96 -1.91 -34.25
C LEU A 11 13.10 -0.59 -33.47
N LEU A 12 12.03 -0.14 -32.80
CA LEU A 12 12.04 1.08 -32.01
C LEU A 12 12.99 0.97 -30.81
N ARG A 13 12.95 -0.15 -30.09
CA ARG A 13 13.84 -0.41 -28.95
C ARG A 13 15.30 -0.53 -29.38
N SER A 14 15.58 -1.26 -30.46
CA SER A 14 16.94 -1.37 -30.99
C SER A 14 17.51 0.00 -31.37
N ARG A 15 16.71 0.88 -31.99
CA ARG A 15 17.17 2.24 -32.33
C ARG A 15 17.43 3.12 -31.10
N LEU A 16 16.59 3.02 -30.06
CA LEU A 16 16.85 3.69 -28.78
C LEU A 16 18.13 3.16 -28.12
N THR A 17 18.38 1.86 -28.19
CA THR A 17 19.63 1.26 -27.67
C THR A 17 20.85 1.82 -28.40
N PHE A 18 20.81 1.97 -29.73
CA PHE A 18 21.91 2.59 -30.46
C PHE A 18 22.09 4.07 -30.10
N ALA A 19 21.01 4.85 -30.02
CA ALA A 19 21.07 6.25 -29.61
C ALA A 19 21.68 6.43 -28.21
N LEU A 20 21.32 5.56 -27.27
CA LEU A 20 21.92 5.55 -25.93
C LEU A 20 23.39 5.11 -25.97
N SER A 21 23.73 4.14 -26.79
CA SER A 21 25.12 3.69 -26.98
C SER A 21 26.00 4.81 -27.52
N ASP A 22 25.51 5.56 -28.52
CA ASP A 22 26.19 6.71 -29.10
C ASP A 22 26.38 7.82 -28.05
N TYR A 23 25.34 8.09 -27.25
CA TYR A 23 25.44 9.03 -26.13
C TYR A 23 26.50 8.62 -25.10
N PHE A 24 26.51 7.36 -24.65
CA PHE A 24 27.50 6.90 -23.69
C PHE A 24 28.91 6.90 -24.28
N HIS A 25 29.06 6.63 -25.57
CA HIS A 25 30.34 6.74 -26.26
C HIS A 25 30.86 8.18 -26.29
N ILE A 26 30.00 9.16 -26.61
CA ILE A 26 30.33 10.59 -26.54
C ILE A 26 30.76 10.98 -25.13
N MET A 27 29.98 10.58 -24.11
CA MET A 27 30.28 10.86 -22.70
C MET A 27 31.59 10.20 -22.21
N GLU A 28 31.99 9.07 -22.78
CA GLU A 28 33.27 8.42 -22.47
C GLU A 28 34.46 9.13 -23.13
N LEU A 29 34.32 9.53 -24.41
CA LEU A 29 35.35 10.29 -25.14
C LEU A 29 35.61 11.67 -24.52
N GLN A 30 34.57 12.28 -23.96
CA GLN A 30 34.59 13.57 -23.26
C GLN A 30 35.48 13.60 -22.01
N LYS A 31 35.81 12.45 -21.39
CA LYS A 31 36.70 12.42 -20.22
C LYS A 31 38.11 12.98 -20.50
N ASN A 32 38.48 13.16 -21.77
CA ASN A 32 39.83 13.52 -22.20
C ASN A 32 39.95 14.87 -22.96
N ASN A 33 38.85 15.58 -23.28
CA ASN A 33 38.88 16.85 -24.02
C ASN A 33 37.97 17.91 -23.40
N SER A 34 38.35 19.19 -23.52
CA SER A 34 37.49 20.32 -23.19
C SER A 34 36.74 20.76 -24.44
N ASP A 35 35.42 20.58 -24.52
CA ASP A 35 34.68 21.10 -25.67
C ASP A 35 33.31 21.69 -25.34
N HIS A 36 33.09 22.85 -25.98
CA HIS A 36 31.88 23.66 -25.98
C HIS A 36 30.71 23.02 -26.76
N ASP A 37 30.92 21.86 -27.39
CA ASP A 37 29.98 21.23 -28.33
C ASP A 37 29.21 20.02 -27.77
N LEU A 38 29.46 19.60 -26.51
CA LEU A 38 28.79 18.43 -25.90
C LEU A 38 27.26 18.50 -25.98
N ILE A 39 26.70 19.67 -25.64
CA ILE A 39 25.25 19.86 -25.64
C ILE A 39 24.70 19.72 -27.06
N SER A 40 25.36 20.29 -28.05
CA SER A 40 24.98 20.22 -29.46
C SER A 40 25.04 18.79 -30.01
N GLU A 41 26.07 18.01 -29.64
CA GLU A 41 26.20 16.61 -30.05
C GLU A 41 25.12 15.72 -29.42
N VAL A 42 24.82 15.93 -28.13
CA VAL A 42 23.76 15.20 -27.44
C VAL A 42 22.37 15.62 -27.93
N GLU A 43 22.18 16.90 -28.26
CA GLU A 43 20.96 17.40 -28.89
C GLU A 43 20.73 16.75 -30.24
N ALA A 44 21.77 16.56 -31.07
CA ALA A 44 21.65 15.86 -32.34
C ALA A 44 21.15 14.41 -32.17
N ILE A 45 21.57 13.69 -31.12
CA ILE A 45 21.03 12.36 -30.78
C ILE A 45 19.56 12.45 -30.36
N CYS A 46 19.21 13.46 -29.56
CA CYS A 46 17.83 13.67 -29.13
C CYS A 46 16.89 13.98 -30.29
N VAL A 47 17.35 14.78 -31.26
CA VAL A 47 16.62 15.07 -32.51
C VAL A 47 16.42 13.79 -33.32
N GLN A 48 17.42 12.89 -33.39
CA GLN A 48 17.25 11.60 -34.06
C GLN A 48 16.15 10.73 -33.42
N ILE A 49 16.03 10.71 -32.09
CA ILE A 49 14.95 10.01 -31.39
C ILE A 49 13.60 10.64 -31.73
N LYS A 50 13.52 11.98 -31.75
CA LYS A 50 12.30 12.71 -32.07
C LYS A 50 11.86 12.53 -33.53
N ASP A 51 12.76 12.71 -34.49
CA ASP A 51 12.48 12.52 -35.92
C ASP A 51 12.01 11.10 -36.20
N PHE A 52 12.56 10.14 -35.47
CA PHE A 52 12.14 8.75 -35.53
C PHE A 52 10.73 8.54 -34.95
N TYR A 53 10.34 9.24 -33.90
CA TYR A 53 8.97 9.18 -33.37
C TYR A 53 7.96 9.85 -34.28
N ASP A 54 8.34 10.99 -34.87
CA ASP A 54 7.52 11.71 -35.84
C ASP A 54 7.33 10.87 -37.11
N LYS A 55 8.40 10.26 -37.63
CA LYS A 55 8.37 9.38 -38.82
C LYS A 55 7.45 8.17 -38.64
N TRP A 56 7.38 7.61 -37.43
CA TRP A 56 6.56 6.44 -37.12
C TRP A 56 5.21 6.80 -36.51
N ASN A 57 4.87 8.10 -36.45
CA ASN A 57 3.62 8.62 -35.91
C ASN A 57 3.31 8.12 -34.49
N ILE A 58 4.34 7.96 -33.65
CA ILE A 58 4.20 7.36 -32.31
C ILE A 58 3.23 8.16 -31.46
N ASP A 59 3.32 9.49 -31.50
CA ASP A 59 2.43 10.38 -30.74
C ASP A 59 0.97 10.25 -31.19
N LYS A 60 0.75 10.11 -32.50
CA LYS A 60 -0.57 9.89 -33.09
C LYS A 60 -1.12 8.51 -32.70
N TRP A 61 -0.28 7.47 -32.65
CA TRP A 61 -0.69 6.15 -32.19
C TRP A 61 -1.07 6.15 -30.71
N VAL A 62 -0.33 6.85 -29.84
CA VAL A 62 -0.72 7.01 -28.43
C VAL A 62 -2.11 7.66 -28.31
N GLN A 63 -2.42 8.65 -29.15
CA GLN A 63 -3.72 9.33 -29.15
C GLN A 63 -4.86 8.46 -29.72
N GLU A 64 -4.62 7.77 -30.84
CA GLU A 64 -5.64 6.99 -31.57
C GLU A 64 -5.91 5.60 -30.95
N LEU A 65 -4.99 5.05 -30.15
CA LEU A 65 -5.12 3.72 -29.54
C LEU A 65 -5.82 3.72 -28.17
N THR A 66 -6.41 4.85 -27.77
CA THR A 66 -7.12 5.02 -26.48
C THR A 66 -8.25 4.00 -26.25
N GLY A 67 -8.76 3.34 -27.30
CA GLY A 67 -9.75 2.26 -27.22
C GLY A 67 -9.20 0.81 -27.22
N ASN A 68 -7.89 0.59 -27.43
CA ASN A 68 -7.26 -0.73 -27.47
C ASN A 68 -6.14 -0.84 -26.42
N CYS A 69 -6.50 -1.21 -25.19
CA CYS A 69 -5.63 -1.18 -24.01
C CYS A 69 -4.28 -1.91 -24.16
N PRO A 70 -4.20 -3.15 -24.69
CA PRO A 70 -2.92 -3.84 -24.86
C PRO A 70 -1.98 -3.11 -25.82
N LEU A 71 -2.51 -2.63 -26.96
CA LEU A 71 -1.72 -1.94 -27.98
C LEU A 71 -1.28 -0.55 -27.51
N LEU A 72 -2.16 0.15 -26.77
CA LEU A 72 -1.84 1.44 -26.14
C LEU A 72 -0.70 1.31 -25.13
N TRP A 73 -0.70 0.27 -24.29
CA TRP A 73 0.36 0.06 -23.29
C TRP A 73 1.73 -0.13 -23.94
N HIS A 74 1.79 -0.92 -25.02
CA HIS A 74 3.02 -1.16 -25.75
C HIS A 74 3.55 0.09 -26.46
N VAL A 75 2.69 0.85 -27.15
CA VAL A 75 3.09 2.08 -27.83
C VAL A 75 3.48 3.17 -26.81
N SER A 76 2.72 3.30 -25.71
CA SER A 76 3.02 4.25 -24.64
C SER A 76 4.36 3.95 -23.96
N SER A 77 4.65 2.68 -23.66
CA SER A 77 5.94 2.27 -23.06
C SER A 77 7.13 2.67 -23.93
N ILE A 78 6.99 2.57 -25.26
CA ILE A 78 8.04 2.98 -26.19
C ILE A 78 8.18 4.50 -26.14
N ALA A 79 7.08 5.24 -26.34
CA ALA A 79 7.07 6.70 -26.30
C ALA A 79 7.70 7.26 -25.01
N PHE A 80 7.28 6.75 -23.86
CA PHE A 80 7.83 7.14 -22.56
C PHE A 80 9.33 6.89 -22.46
N THR A 81 9.80 5.74 -22.97
CA THR A 81 11.23 5.39 -22.91
C THR A 81 12.07 6.37 -23.73
N GLY A 82 11.68 6.70 -24.96
CA GLY A 82 12.46 7.64 -25.79
C GLY A 82 12.45 9.06 -25.25
N TYR A 83 11.31 9.57 -24.78
CA TYR A 83 11.27 10.91 -24.17
C TYR A 83 12.07 10.96 -22.87
N HIS A 84 12.07 9.91 -22.05
CA HIS A 84 12.95 9.84 -20.89
C HIS A 84 14.43 9.79 -21.28
N CYS A 85 14.79 9.10 -22.36
CA CYS A 85 16.17 9.11 -22.87
C CYS A 85 16.59 10.53 -23.27
N ILE A 86 15.74 11.25 -24.02
CA ILE A 86 16.00 12.65 -24.39
C ILE A 86 16.24 13.52 -23.15
N ILE A 87 15.33 13.45 -22.17
CA ILE A 87 15.43 14.23 -20.92
C ILE A 87 16.71 13.87 -20.16
N TYR A 88 17.00 12.58 -20.00
CA TYR A 88 18.18 12.11 -19.27
C TYR A 88 19.48 12.57 -19.93
N MET A 89 19.61 12.39 -21.25
CA MET A 89 20.81 12.74 -22.00
C MET A 89 21.08 14.25 -21.96
N LEU A 90 20.05 15.08 -22.20
CA LEU A 90 20.18 16.54 -22.15
C LEU A 90 20.51 17.03 -20.74
N ARG A 91 19.82 16.52 -19.70
CA ARG A 91 20.12 16.90 -18.30
C ARG A 91 21.55 16.62 -17.93
N ARG A 92 22.08 15.47 -18.37
CA ARG A 92 23.41 15.03 -17.99
C ARG A 92 24.51 15.71 -18.80
N ALA A 93 24.27 16.02 -20.07
CA ALA A 93 25.14 16.87 -20.88
C ALA A 93 25.28 18.28 -20.28
N ILE A 94 24.14 18.91 -19.95
CA ILE A 94 24.11 20.25 -19.32
C ILE A 94 24.78 20.21 -17.93
N ALA A 95 24.52 19.19 -17.12
CA ALA A 95 25.20 19.00 -15.83
C ALA A 95 26.73 18.93 -15.98
N SER A 96 27.18 18.19 -17.00
CA SER A 96 28.60 18.01 -17.29
C SER A 96 29.27 19.30 -17.76
N VAL A 97 28.64 20.06 -18.67
CA VAL A 97 29.17 21.35 -19.16
C VAL A 97 29.23 22.40 -18.05
N HIS A 98 28.19 22.48 -17.21
CA HIS A 98 28.09 23.49 -16.16
C HIS A 98 28.68 23.06 -14.81
N ASN A 99 29.27 21.87 -14.72
CA ASN A 99 29.81 21.27 -13.50
C ASN A 99 28.82 21.28 -12.32
N PHE A 100 27.55 20.98 -12.60
CA PHE A 100 26.55 20.88 -11.53
C PHE A 100 26.81 19.61 -10.70
N PRO A 101 26.92 19.72 -9.36
CA PRO A 101 27.13 18.56 -8.48
C PRO A 101 25.96 17.57 -8.48
N THR A 102 24.74 18.01 -8.85
CA THR A 102 23.53 17.19 -8.85
C THR A 102 22.59 17.57 -10.01
N LEU A 103 21.82 16.60 -10.52
CA LEU A 103 20.99 16.77 -11.73
C LEU A 103 19.71 17.61 -11.49
N ASP A 104 19.32 17.84 -10.24
CA ASP A 104 18.18 18.68 -9.84
C ASP A 104 18.44 20.17 -10.08
N GLN A 105 19.70 20.59 -10.01
CA GLN A 105 20.13 21.97 -10.30
C GLN A 105 20.02 22.33 -11.80
N VAL A 106 19.81 21.32 -12.64
CA VAL A 106 19.66 21.44 -14.10
C VAL A 106 18.20 21.65 -14.49
N ASP A 107 17.25 21.33 -13.62
CA ASP A 107 15.82 21.28 -13.94
C ASP A 107 15.25 22.66 -14.34
N ASP A 108 15.79 23.75 -13.79
CA ASP A 108 15.44 25.14 -14.15
C ASP A 108 16.00 25.58 -15.52
N LEU A 109 17.03 24.90 -16.03
CA LEU A 109 17.62 25.16 -17.35
C LEU A 109 16.94 24.32 -18.46
N VAL A 110 16.54 23.09 -18.14
CA VAL A 110 15.86 22.18 -19.09
C VAL A 110 14.36 22.51 -19.23
N SER A 111 13.75 23.18 -18.24
CA SER A 111 12.33 23.56 -18.23
C SER A 111 11.93 24.58 -19.30
N ASN A 112 12.90 25.25 -19.95
CA ASN A 112 12.66 26.15 -21.09
C ASN A 112 12.80 25.47 -22.46
N ILE A 113 13.12 24.16 -22.51
CA ILE A 113 13.18 23.41 -23.76
C ILE A 113 11.73 23.13 -24.22
N PRO A 114 11.34 23.47 -25.47
CA PRO A 114 9.96 23.37 -25.97
C PRO A 114 9.28 22.01 -25.78
N LEU A 115 10.06 20.94 -25.60
CA LEU A 115 9.61 19.57 -25.36
C LEU A 115 8.98 19.32 -23.98
N LEU A 116 9.16 20.17 -22.96
CA LEU A 116 8.79 19.90 -21.56
C LEU A 116 7.53 20.62 -21.04
N LEU A 117 6.94 21.53 -21.83
CA LEU A 117 5.85 22.42 -21.37
C LEU A 117 4.47 21.75 -21.23
N VAL A 118 4.30 20.47 -21.57
CA VAL A 118 2.99 19.78 -21.52
C VAL A 118 2.73 19.12 -20.14
N ALA A 119 3.74 18.98 -19.27
CA ALA A 119 3.64 18.12 -18.08
C ALA A 119 3.32 18.82 -16.73
N LEU A 120 3.27 20.17 -16.66
CA LEU A 120 3.37 20.88 -15.37
C LEU A 120 2.11 21.60 -14.85
N ALA A 121 0.94 21.45 -15.48
CA ALA A 121 -0.29 22.04 -14.96
C ALA A 121 -1.12 21.01 -14.18
N ILE A 122 -1.32 21.28 -12.87
CA ILE A 122 -2.40 20.88 -11.93
C ILE A 122 -1.79 20.49 -10.58
N SER A 123 -1.66 21.48 -9.70
CA SER A 123 -1.57 21.23 -8.25
C SER A 123 -2.00 22.47 -7.46
N ALA A 124 -3.30 22.59 -7.21
CA ALA A 124 -3.86 23.27 -6.04
C ALA A 124 -5.27 22.75 -5.79
N VAL A 125 -5.53 22.16 -4.61
CA VAL A 125 -6.89 21.92 -4.10
C VAL A 125 -6.92 22.30 -2.61
N PRO A 126 -7.99 22.97 -2.13
CA PRO A 126 -8.05 23.53 -0.78
C PRO A 126 -8.31 22.45 0.27
N ALA A 127 -7.93 22.76 1.51
CA ALA A 127 -8.36 22.01 2.68
C ALA A 127 -9.86 22.23 2.94
N ALA A 128 -10.66 21.16 2.82
CA ALA A 128 -12.02 21.05 3.33
C ALA A 128 -12.12 19.68 4.05
N SER A 129 -12.88 19.45 5.11
CA SER A 129 -13.77 20.26 5.96
C SER A 129 -14.01 19.39 7.20
N ARG A 130 -13.96 19.96 8.41
CA ARG A 130 -14.23 19.22 9.66
C ARG A 130 -15.72 18.83 9.82
N ASN A 131 -16.60 19.02 8.84
CA ASN A 131 -18.05 18.73 8.98
C ASN A 131 -18.66 17.89 7.85
N ALA A 132 -17.85 17.24 6.99
CA ALA A 132 -18.40 16.34 5.97
C ALA A 132 -18.93 15.03 6.60
N PRO A 133 -20.08 14.49 6.11
CA PRO A 133 -20.51 13.14 6.47
C PRO A 133 -19.53 12.11 5.89
N PRO A 134 -19.31 10.96 6.57
CA PRO A 134 -18.41 9.91 6.09
C PRO A 134 -18.87 9.34 4.76
N LEU A 135 -17.91 8.98 3.91
CA LEU A 135 -18.16 8.38 2.60
C LEU A 135 -19.04 7.12 2.68
N SER A 136 -19.75 6.82 1.58
CA SER A 136 -20.56 5.60 1.48
C SER A 136 -19.66 4.37 1.60
N TRP A 137 -20.10 3.38 2.39
CA TRP A 137 -19.41 2.10 2.56
C TRP A 137 -20.14 0.95 1.87
N LYS A 138 -21.04 1.28 0.93
CA LYS A 138 -21.68 0.29 0.08
C LYS A 138 -20.60 -0.49 -0.67
N PRO A 139 -20.42 -1.79 -0.39
CA PRO A 139 -19.31 -2.51 -0.97
C PRO A 139 -19.60 -2.89 -2.43
N PRO A 140 -18.59 -2.86 -3.31
CA PRO A 140 -18.72 -3.28 -4.70
C PRO A 140 -19.11 -4.75 -4.81
N VAL A 141 -19.96 -5.10 -5.78
CA VAL A 141 -20.45 -6.48 -5.94
C VAL A 141 -19.39 -7.32 -6.63
N TYR A 142 -18.84 -8.28 -5.90
CA TYR A 142 -17.90 -9.28 -6.40
C TYR A 142 -18.45 -10.69 -6.14
N PRO A 143 -18.06 -11.68 -6.96
CA PRO A 143 -18.37 -13.09 -6.68
C PRO A 143 -17.71 -13.54 -5.37
N ALA A 144 -18.18 -14.65 -4.80
CA ALA A 144 -17.50 -15.29 -3.68
C ALA A 144 -16.07 -15.67 -4.08
N THR A 145 -15.13 -15.51 -3.14
CA THR A 145 -13.75 -15.98 -3.34
C THR A 145 -13.72 -17.50 -3.33
N THR A 146 -13.07 -18.11 -4.30
CA THR A 146 -12.84 -19.56 -4.39
C THR A 146 -11.39 -19.81 -4.77
N ARG A 147 -10.88 -21.03 -4.51
CA ARG A 147 -9.55 -21.45 -4.97
C ARG A 147 -9.36 -21.29 -6.48
N GLU A 148 -10.43 -21.38 -7.26
CA GLU A 148 -10.37 -21.25 -8.72
C GLU A 148 -10.29 -19.80 -9.20
N ASN A 149 -10.78 -18.83 -8.40
CA ASN A 149 -10.86 -17.43 -8.81
C ASN A 149 -9.97 -16.47 -7.98
N ASP A 150 -9.26 -16.98 -6.97
CA ASP A 150 -8.40 -16.21 -6.07
C ASP A 150 -7.06 -15.77 -6.69
N GLY A 151 -6.76 -16.21 -7.93
CA GLY A 151 -5.56 -15.82 -8.67
C GLY A 151 -4.35 -16.75 -8.48
N THR A 152 -4.56 -17.95 -7.93
CA THR A 152 -3.52 -18.99 -7.74
C THR A 152 -3.16 -19.80 -8.99
N LEU A 153 -3.94 -19.68 -10.08
CA LEU A 153 -3.76 -20.43 -11.34
C LEU A 153 -2.51 -20.00 -12.12
N THR A 154 -1.33 -20.45 -11.67
CA THR A 154 -0.04 -20.69 -12.34
C THR A 154 1.08 -20.62 -11.29
N ASN A 155 1.31 -21.72 -10.54
CA ASN A 155 2.39 -21.83 -9.55
C ASN A 155 2.41 -20.73 -8.45
N ARG A 156 1.25 -20.15 -8.11
CA ARG A 156 1.13 -19.16 -7.03
C ARG A 156 0.53 -19.80 -5.78
N PHE A 157 1.10 -19.43 -4.65
CA PHE A 157 0.77 -19.80 -3.27
C PHE A 157 -0.74 -19.81 -2.97
N ASP A 158 -1.31 -21.00 -2.64
CA ASP A 158 -2.68 -21.13 -2.14
C ASP A 158 -2.72 -20.72 -0.66
N VAL A 159 -3.39 -19.60 -0.39
CA VAL A 159 -3.54 -19.08 0.98
C VAL A 159 -4.46 -19.95 1.82
N CYS A 160 -5.31 -20.76 1.18
CA CYS A 160 -6.22 -21.64 1.88
C CYS A 160 -5.49 -22.74 2.66
N ASP A 161 -4.25 -23.05 2.30
CA ASP A 161 -3.43 -24.01 3.04
C ASP A 161 -2.62 -23.34 4.17
N THR A 162 -2.80 -22.02 4.36
CA THR A 162 -2.05 -21.19 5.34
C THR A 162 -2.92 -20.58 6.44
N TRP A 163 -4.22 -20.90 6.42
CA TRP A 163 -5.17 -20.57 7.48
C TRP A 163 -4.73 -21.06 8.84
N ALA A 164 -4.12 -22.25 8.85
CA ALA A 164 -3.60 -22.90 10.02
C ALA A 164 -2.09 -22.73 10.07
N TYR A 165 -1.63 -21.89 10.99
CA TYR A 165 -0.21 -21.78 11.27
C TYR A 165 -0.06 -21.65 12.77
N VAL A 166 0.69 -22.56 13.37
CA VAL A 166 1.08 -22.52 14.78
C VAL A 166 2.56 -22.89 14.81
N THR A 167 3.35 -22.12 15.54
CA THR A 167 4.79 -22.32 15.64
C THR A 167 5.23 -22.08 17.07
N ASN A 168 6.27 -22.75 17.53
CA ASN A 168 6.91 -22.43 18.81
C ASN A 168 8.10 -21.46 18.66
N ARG A 169 8.35 -20.98 17.43
CA ARG A 169 9.47 -20.10 17.12
C ARG A 169 9.27 -18.71 17.73
N THR A 170 10.29 -18.20 18.41
CA THR A 170 10.34 -16.82 18.88
C THR A 170 10.63 -15.86 17.72
N GLY A 171 10.01 -14.68 17.72
CA GLY A 171 10.20 -13.65 16.68
C GLY A 171 9.37 -13.85 15.41
N ASN A 172 8.59 -14.93 15.35
CA ASN A 172 7.59 -15.12 14.30
C ASN A 172 6.35 -14.31 14.64
N VAL A 173 5.86 -13.52 13.69
CA VAL A 173 4.50 -12.97 13.78
C VAL A 173 3.52 -14.00 13.26
N ASN A 174 2.33 -14.04 13.83
CA ASN A 174 1.26 -14.91 13.38
C ASN A 174 -0.08 -14.23 13.66
N ASN A 175 -0.43 -13.31 12.78
CA ASN A 175 -1.52 -12.38 12.96
C ASN A 175 -2.69 -12.68 12.04
N VAL A 176 -3.89 -12.48 12.56
CA VAL A 176 -5.07 -12.15 11.78
C VAL A 176 -5.47 -10.73 12.12
N PHE A 177 -5.28 -9.84 11.16
CA PHE A 177 -5.61 -8.42 11.27
C PHE A 177 -6.90 -8.17 10.49
N THR A 178 -7.81 -7.37 11.06
CA THR A 178 -9.04 -7.02 10.36
C THR A 178 -9.37 -5.55 10.52
N LEU A 179 -9.83 -4.95 9.42
CA LEU A 179 -10.43 -3.63 9.41
C LEU A 179 -11.91 -3.79 9.07
N LEU A 180 -12.79 -3.24 9.89
CA LEU A 180 -14.24 -3.34 9.74
C LEU A 180 -14.82 -1.95 9.49
N TRP A 181 -15.40 -1.74 8.31
CA TRP A 181 -16.22 -0.56 8.00
C TRP A 181 -17.67 -0.95 8.21
N VAL A 182 -18.23 -0.58 9.37
CA VAL A 182 -19.56 -1.02 9.80
C VAL A 182 -20.56 0.11 9.75
N THR A 183 -21.53 0.01 8.86
CA THR A 183 -22.80 0.74 8.99
C THR A 183 -23.80 -0.17 9.70
N THR A 184 -24.45 0.33 10.75
CA THR A 184 -25.51 -0.41 11.44
C THR A 184 -26.84 -0.23 10.72
N THR A 185 -27.79 -1.12 10.98
CA THR A 185 -29.18 -0.99 10.51
C THR A 185 -29.88 0.29 11.01
N GLU A 186 -29.36 0.93 12.06
CA GLU A 186 -29.78 2.24 12.57
C GLU A 186 -29.10 3.42 11.84
N GLY A 187 -28.20 3.15 10.88
CA GLY A 187 -27.44 4.16 10.14
C GLY A 187 -26.20 4.71 10.86
N LYS A 188 -25.81 4.12 12.00
CA LYS A 188 -24.57 4.49 12.71
C LYS A 188 -23.35 3.92 11.99
N LYS A 189 -22.22 4.62 12.05
CA LYS A 189 -20.97 4.22 11.39
C LYS A 189 -19.81 4.07 12.37
N PHE A 190 -19.23 2.88 12.37
CA PHE A 190 -18.07 2.54 13.19
C PHE A 190 -16.96 2.02 12.28
N HIS A 191 -15.74 2.50 12.48
CA HIS A 191 -14.55 1.86 11.92
C HIS A 191 -13.84 1.12 13.05
N LEU A 192 -13.64 -0.18 12.90
CA LEU A 192 -12.94 -0.99 13.88
C LEU A 192 -11.66 -1.57 13.28
N THR A 193 -10.64 -1.66 14.11
CA THR A 193 -9.41 -2.41 13.80
C THR A 193 -9.22 -3.48 14.84
N THR A 194 -8.88 -4.70 14.44
CA THR A 194 -8.64 -5.81 15.36
C THR A 194 -7.39 -6.58 14.97
N ASN A 195 -6.63 -7.08 15.92
CA ASN A 195 -5.55 -8.02 15.65
C ASN A 195 -5.60 -9.20 16.61
N ALA A 196 -5.55 -10.41 16.07
CA ALA A 196 -5.37 -11.68 16.76
C ALA A 196 -3.96 -12.19 16.46
N GLY A 197 -3.00 -11.95 17.35
CA GLY A 197 -1.59 -12.31 17.16
C GLY A 197 -1.14 -13.44 18.06
N LEU A 198 -0.97 -14.65 17.51
CA LEU A 198 -0.45 -15.78 18.26
C LEU A 198 1.07 -15.65 18.44
N LEU A 199 1.51 -15.54 19.69
CA LEU A 199 2.91 -15.55 20.08
C LEU A 199 3.27 -16.97 20.50
N GLN A 200 4.05 -17.63 19.63
CA GLN A 200 4.32 -19.05 19.72
C GLN A 200 3.02 -19.87 19.64
N SER A 201 2.77 -20.80 20.58
CA SER A 201 1.54 -21.60 20.65
C SER A 201 0.68 -21.36 21.89
N GLU A 202 1.17 -20.57 22.86
CA GLU A 202 0.59 -20.50 24.21
C GLU A 202 0.09 -19.11 24.60
N ASN A 203 0.48 -18.07 23.87
CA ASN A 203 0.07 -16.69 24.15
C ASN A 203 -0.57 -16.07 22.92
N MET A 204 -1.55 -15.21 23.14
CA MET A 204 -2.24 -14.48 22.09
C MET A 204 -2.36 -13.02 22.49
N GLY A 205 -1.69 -12.18 21.73
CA GLY A 205 -1.78 -10.74 21.79
C GLY A 205 -2.98 -10.25 20.99
N ASN A 206 -3.73 -9.32 21.57
CA ASN A 206 -4.98 -8.82 21.01
C ASN A 206 -4.95 -7.31 21.03
N PHE A 207 -5.59 -6.71 20.05
CA PHE A 207 -6.06 -5.35 20.22
C PHE A 207 -7.36 -5.13 19.46
N ILE A 208 -8.16 -4.20 19.98
CA ILE A 208 -9.32 -3.65 19.31
C ILE A 208 -9.27 -2.13 19.39
N SER A 209 -9.51 -1.47 18.26
CA SER A 209 -9.82 -0.03 18.17
C SER A 209 -11.24 0.14 17.67
N LEU A 210 -11.96 1.08 18.25
CA LEU A 210 -13.25 1.58 17.80
C LEU A 210 -13.11 3.07 17.52
N ASN A 211 -13.28 3.46 16.26
CA ASN A 211 -13.46 4.85 15.85
C ASN A 211 -14.98 5.08 15.64
N ASP A 212 -15.61 5.82 16.54
CA ASP A 212 -17.00 6.25 16.40
C ASP A 212 -17.06 7.46 15.47
N LEU A 213 -17.66 7.30 14.29
CA LEU A 213 -17.69 8.36 13.30
C LEU A 213 -18.81 9.37 13.51
N GLN A 214 -19.69 9.16 14.49
CA GLN A 214 -20.75 10.10 14.84
C GLN A 214 -20.17 11.30 15.59
N ASP A 215 -19.31 11.04 16.57
CA ASP A 215 -18.68 12.06 17.41
C ASP A 215 -17.18 12.22 17.16
N ARG A 216 -16.60 11.34 16.33
CA ARG A 216 -15.18 11.30 15.96
C ARG A 216 -14.27 11.07 17.15
N THR A 217 -14.69 10.16 18.02
CA THR A 217 -13.90 9.65 19.13
C THR A 217 -13.26 8.32 18.76
N SER A 218 -12.20 7.96 19.50
CA SER A 218 -11.55 6.67 19.39
C SER A 218 -11.37 6.11 20.80
N ARG A 219 -11.57 4.81 20.94
CA ARG A 219 -11.24 4.05 22.15
C ARG A 219 -10.90 2.62 21.80
N GLY A 220 -10.34 1.90 22.76
CA GLY A 220 -9.95 0.52 22.58
C GLY A 220 -8.87 0.14 23.56
N ALA A 221 -8.31 -1.05 23.38
CA ALA A 221 -7.21 -1.53 24.19
C ALA A 221 -6.40 -2.58 23.45
N SER A 222 -5.16 -2.77 23.89
CA SER A 222 -4.36 -3.96 23.60
C SER A 222 -4.25 -4.83 24.85
N ILE A 223 -4.08 -6.14 24.71
CA ILE A 223 -3.86 -7.05 25.84
C ILE A 223 -3.13 -8.32 25.38
N LEU A 224 -2.17 -8.77 26.18
CA LEU A 224 -1.53 -10.08 26.01
C LEU A 224 -2.10 -11.06 27.02
N LEU A 225 -2.63 -12.18 26.54
CA LEU A 225 -3.26 -13.21 27.36
C LEU A 225 -2.76 -14.61 26.97
N PRO A 226 -2.84 -15.60 27.89
CA PRO A 226 -2.75 -17.00 27.50
C PRO A 226 -3.79 -17.31 26.43
N GLY A 227 -3.37 -18.04 25.39
CA GLY A 227 -4.21 -18.34 24.25
C GLY A 227 -3.75 -19.61 23.55
N SER A 228 -4.49 -19.99 22.50
CA SER A 228 -4.21 -21.20 21.74
C SER A 228 -4.49 -20.99 20.25
N GLY A 229 -3.72 -21.67 19.41
CA GLY A 229 -3.97 -21.84 17.99
C GLY A 229 -4.25 -23.31 17.65
N ASN A 230 -4.91 -23.57 16.51
CA ASN A 230 -5.04 -24.90 15.94
C ASN A 230 -4.10 -25.05 14.72
N PRO A 231 -3.32 -26.14 14.63
CA PRO A 231 -2.37 -26.34 13.53
C PRO A 231 -3.03 -26.83 12.22
N ASP A 232 -4.30 -27.25 12.26
CA ASP A 232 -5.03 -27.83 11.13
C ASP A 232 -6.07 -26.87 10.51
N ARG A 233 -6.52 -25.86 11.26
CA ARG A 233 -7.45 -24.83 10.75
C ARG A 233 -7.22 -23.47 11.43
N LEU A 234 -7.80 -22.41 10.86
CA LEU A 234 -7.87 -21.13 11.56
C LEU A 234 -8.72 -21.26 12.82
N ASP A 235 -8.06 -21.23 13.98
CA ASP A 235 -8.72 -21.29 15.27
C ASP A 235 -7.80 -20.68 16.31
N MET A 236 -7.82 -19.35 16.42
CA MET A 236 -7.04 -18.62 17.43
C MET A 236 -7.99 -18.10 18.50
N ARG A 237 -7.71 -18.40 19.77
CA ARG A 237 -8.60 -18.05 20.89
C ARG A 237 -7.86 -17.68 22.16
N ASN A 238 -8.45 -16.74 22.89
CA ASN A 238 -8.31 -16.58 24.34
C ASN A 238 -9.65 -16.10 24.91
N VAL A 239 -9.64 -15.62 26.16
CA VAL A 239 -10.87 -15.15 26.84
C VAL A 239 -11.42 -13.82 26.31
N ALA A 240 -10.60 -13.00 25.65
CA ALA A 240 -10.99 -11.68 25.14
C ALA A 240 -11.32 -11.67 23.63
N GLN A 241 -10.72 -12.58 22.85
CA GLN A 241 -10.90 -12.65 21.40
C GLN A 241 -10.82 -14.09 20.89
N SER A 242 -11.64 -14.40 19.89
CA SER A 242 -11.51 -15.60 19.07
C SER A 242 -11.74 -15.30 17.60
N ILE A 243 -10.97 -15.97 16.75
CA ILE A 243 -11.17 -15.98 15.30
C ILE A 243 -11.08 -17.41 14.78
N THR A 244 -12.20 -17.90 14.24
CA THR A 244 -12.39 -19.34 14.04
C THR A 244 -13.03 -19.61 12.69
N GLY A 245 -12.34 -20.37 11.83
CA GLY A 245 -12.88 -20.89 10.58
C GLY A 245 -13.84 -22.08 10.81
N PRO A 246 -14.72 -22.38 9.85
CA PRO A 246 -15.64 -23.52 9.91
C PRO A 246 -14.90 -24.87 9.89
N ALA A 247 -15.48 -25.88 10.53
CA ALA A 247 -15.03 -27.27 10.44
C ALA A 247 -15.54 -27.91 9.12
N GLY A 248 -14.98 -27.53 7.99
CA GLY A 248 -15.34 -28.02 6.66
C GLY A 248 -15.59 -26.91 5.64
N GLY A 249 -15.88 -27.28 4.39
CA GLY A 249 -16.03 -26.32 3.29
C GLY A 249 -14.69 -25.78 2.78
N ASP A 250 -14.63 -24.48 2.48
CA ASP A 250 -13.42 -23.78 2.04
C ASP A 250 -12.51 -23.33 3.20
N GLY A 251 -12.89 -23.61 4.46
CA GLY A 251 -12.16 -23.21 5.66
C GLY A 251 -12.19 -21.72 5.97
N TRP A 252 -12.94 -20.91 5.19
CA TRP A 252 -12.95 -19.45 5.27
C TRP A 252 -14.37 -18.86 5.33
N THR A 253 -15.27 -19.30 4.45
CA THR A 253 -16.63 -18.79 4.43
C THR A 253 -17.33 -19.11 5.76
N ASN A 254 -17.85 -18.08 6.42
CA ASN A 254 -18.37 -18.09 7.79
C ASN A 254 -17.30 -18.20 8.89
N THR A 255 -16.05 -17.78 8.62
CA THR A 255 -15.10 -17.49 9.71
C THR A 255 -15.72 -16.50 10.68
N GLN A 256 -15.73 -16.85 11.96
CA GLN A 256 -16.33 -16.05 13.02
C GLN A 256 -15.24 -15.26 13.74
N LEU A 257 -15.45 -13.96 13.91
CA LEU A 257 -14.70 -13.11 14.83
C LEU A 257 -15.58 -12.77 16.02
N LYS A 258 -15.10 -13.10 17.22
CA LYS A 258 -15.69 -12.67 18.49
C LYS A 258 -14.68 -11.91 19.32
N ILE A 259 -15.06 -10.76 19.84
CA ILE A 259 -14.26 -9.95 20.76
C ILE A 259 -15.16 -9.48 21.90
N ASP A 260 -14.62 -9.49 23.11
CA ASP A 260 -15.17 -8.81 24.28
C ASP A 260 -14.00 -8.16 25.04
N LEU A 261 -13.71 -6.90 24.70
CA LEU A 261 -12.58 -6.16 25.24
C LEU A 261 -12.86 -4.66 25.25
N ALA A 262 -12.51 -3.98 26.35
CA ALA A 262 -12.64 -2.53 26.50
C ALA A 262 -14.07 -2.00 26.25
N ASP A 263 -15.08 -2.73 26.76
CA ASP A 263 -16.51 -2.45 26.57
C ASP A 263 -16.95 -2.43 25.08
N ILE A 264 -16.19 -3.12 24.23
CA ILE A 264 -16.47 -3.33 22.81
C ILE A 264 -16.64 -4.82 22.57
N GLY A 265 -17.87 -5.20 22.25
CA GLY A 265 -18.24 -6.52 21.78
C GLY A 265 -18.30 -6.56 20.24
N VAL A 266 -17.69 -7.57 19.64
CA VAL A 266 -17.81 -7.89 18.21
C VAL A 266 -18.27 -9.33 18.09
N ASP A 267 -19.30 -9.60 17.29
CA ASP A 267 -19.69 -10.95 16.91
C ASP A 267 -20.11 -10.94 15.44
N VAL A 268 -19.16 -11.21 14.54
CA VAL A 268 -19.34 -11.10 13.09
C VAL A 268 -18.83 -12.33 12.36
N SER A 269 -19.55 -12.72 11.31
CA SER A 269 -19.15 -13.76 10.35
C SER A 269 -18.61 -13.12 9.07
N PHE A 270 -17.54 -13.67 8.52
CA PHE A 270 -16.95 -13.25 7.26
C PHE A 270 -17.42 -14.09 6.08
N ARG A 271 -17.66 -13.45 4.94
CA ARG A 271 -17.79 -14.11 3.64
C ARG A 271 -16.87 -13.42 2.64
N PRO A 272 -15.74 -14.05 2.26
CA PRO A 272 -14.79 -13.44 1.34
C PRO A 272 -15.42 -13.23 -0.04
N THR A 273 -15.07 -12.13 -0.69
CA THR A 273 -15.49 -11.84 -2.06
C THR A 273 -14.33 -11.30 -2.89
N GLY A 274 -14.43 -11.42 -4.21
CA GLY A 274 -13.39 -10.96 -5.13
C GLY A 274 -12.09 -11.78 -4.99
N LYS A 275 -11.01 -11.27 -5.59
CA LYS A 275 -9.70 -11.91 -5.49
C LYS A 275 -8.96 -11.46 -4.23
N ASN A 276 -8.08 -12.32 -3.73
CA ASN A 276 -7.18 -11.97 -2.64
C ASN A 276 -6.11 -10.99 -3.11
N PHE A 277 -5.64 -10.17 -2.19
CA PHE A 277 -4.60 -9.18 -2.38
C PHE A 277 -3.31 -9.66 -1.72
N TYR A 278 -2.34 -10.04 -2.53
CA TYR A 278 -1.04 -10.52 -2.08
C TYR A 278 -0.06 -9.34 -2.02
N TYR A 279 0.34 -8.95 -0.82
CA TYR A 279 1.27 -7.84 -0.65
C TYR A 279 2.65 -8.23 -1.19
N GLY A 280 3.40 -7.26 -1.73
CA GLY A 280 4.64 -7.56 -2.45
C GLY A 280 4.44 -8.33 -3.77
N GLY A 281 3.19 -8.50 -4.21
CA GLY A 281 2.80 -9.16 -5.46
C GLY A 281 2.61 -10.68 -5.35
N ASN A 282 3.41 -11.36 -4.53
CA ASN A 282 3.31 -12.81 -4.28
C ASN A 282 3.00 -13.19 -2.83
N GLY A 283 2.82 -12.19 -1.95
CA GLY A 283 2.55 -12.36 -0.54
C GLY A 283 3.81 -12.38 0.32
N GLY A 284 5.00 -12.55 -0.26
CA GLY A 284 6.24 -12.47 0.48
C GLY A 284 6.73 -11.03 0.57
N VAL A 285 6.88 -10.53 1.79
CA VAL A 285 7.35 -9.17 2.05
C VAL A 285 8.48 -9.20 3.09
N GLN A 286 9.60 -8.59 2.72
CA GLN A 286 10.72 -8.30 3.61
C GLN A 286 10.73 -6.81 3.94
N LEU A 287 10.52 -6.45 5.21
CA LEU A 287 10.51 -5.05 5.66
C LEU A 287 11.85 -4.59 6.25
N PHE A 288 12.57 -5.50 6.89
CA PHE A 288 13.87 -5.23 7.49
C PHE A 288 14.76 -6.46 7.37
N GLU A 289 16.06 -6.25 7.24
CA GLU A 289 17.03 -7.35 7.34
C GLU A 289 17.01 -7.90 8.77
N ASN A 290 16.73 -9.19 8.90
CA ASN A 290 17.12 -9.93 10.09
C ASN A 290 18.58 -10.34 9.93
N ALA A 291 19.30 -10.47 11.05
CA ALA A 291 20.60 -11.14 11.04
C ALA A 291 20.45 -12.52 10.33
N PRO A 292 21.47 -13.00 9.61
CA PRO A 292 21.37 -14.25 8.86
C PRO A 292 20.84 -15.37 9.76
N ASP A 293 19.76 -16.03 9.33
CA ASP A 293 19.26 -17.22 10.02
C ASP A 293 20.37 -18.27 9.97
N LYS A 294 20.64 -18.92 11.11
CA LYS A 294 21.69 -19.92 11.20
C LYS A 294 21.35 -21.18 10.40
N ASP A 295 20.09 -21.37 10.02
CA ASP A 295 19.65 -22.48 9.19
C ASP A 295 19.48 -22.04 7.72
N VAL A 296 20.51 -22.32 6.93
CA VAL A 296 20.59 -22.01 5.49
C VAL A 296 19.62 -22.82 4.62
N SER A 297 18.98 -23.86 5.16
CA SER A 297 17.95 -24.63 4.43
C SER A 297 16.58 -23.92 4.41
N ARG A 298 16.44 -22.86 5.20
CA ARG A 298 15.21 -22.07 5.33
C ARG A 298 15.32 -20.86 4.41
N TYR A 299 15.02 -21.10 3.14
CA TYR A 299 15.13 -20.15 2.04
C TYR A 299 14.62 -18.75 2.41
N LEU A 300 15.56 -17.80 2.52
CA LEU A 300 15.44 -16.35 2.70
C LEU A 300 15.08 -15.85 4.12
N PRO A 301 16.09 -15.60 4.99
CA PRO A 301 15.91 -14.93 6.28
C PRO A 301 15.20 -13.56 6.13
N GLY A 302 14.22 -13.26 7.00
CA GLY A 302 13.59 -11.93 7.07
C GLY A 302 12.29 -11.74 6.27
N TRP A 303 11.68 -12.82 5.78
CA TRP A 303 10.42 -12.76 5.03
C TRP A 303 9.20 -13.02 5.92
N SER A 304 8.19 -12.15 5.80
CA SER A 304 6.83 -12.36 6.26
C SER A 304 5.92 -12.66 5.06
N TRP A 305 5.05 -13.64 5.21
CA TRP A 305 3.97 -13.96 4.28
C TRP A 305 2.74 -13.17 4.67
N TYR A 306 2.14 -12.50 3.70
CA TYR A 306 1.23 -11.41 3.95
C TYR A 306 0.22 -11.25 2.81
N TRP A 307 -1.06 -11.43 3.12
CA TRP A 307 -2.14 -11.25 2.14
C TRP A 307 -3.42 -10.78 2.82
N ALA A 308 -4.33 -10.20 2.03
CA ALA A 308 -5.64 -9.77 2.49
C ALA A 308 -6.78 -10.17 1.53
N ASN A 309 -8.02 -10.20 2.01
CA ASN A 309 -9.22 -10.10 1.19
C ASN A 309 -9.88 -8.74 1.45
N PRO A 310 -9.69 -7.77 0.56
CA PRO A 310 -10.04 -6.38 0.83
C PRO A 310 -11.56 -6.09 0.72
N THR A 311 -12.36 -7.06 0.26
CA THR A 311 -13.79 -6.83 -0.03
C THR A 311 -14.71 -7.75 0.77
N THR A 312 -14.18 -8.39 1.81
CA THR A 312 -14.87 -9.38 2.64
C THR A 312 -16.21 -8.83 3.13
N ARG A 313 -17.28 -9.58 2.94
CA ARG A 313 -18.59 -9.25 3.49
C ARG A 313 -18.68 -9.66 4.94
N ILE A 314 -19.39 -8.83 5.72
CA ILE A 314 -19.62 -9.09 7.13
C ILE A 314 -21.11 -9.08 7.45
N ASN A 315 -21.48 -9.93 8.40
CA ASN A 315 -22.80 -9.98 9.00
C ASN A 315 -22.66 -10.28 10.49
N GLY A 316 -23.55 -9.77 11.32
CA GLY A 316 -23.49 -9.98 12.77
C GLY A 316 -23.85 -8.73 13.56
N THR A 317 -23.25 -8.59 14.74
CA THR A 317 -23.56 -7.50 15.68
C THR A 317 -22.32 -6.93 16.35
N LEU A 318 -22.41 -5.65 16.74
CA LEU A 318 -21.51 -5.01 17.67
C LEU A 318 -22.24 -4.79 19.01
N SER A 319 -21.50 -4.74 20.12
CA SER A 319 -21.98 -4.27 21.42
C SER A 319 -21.08 -3.12 21.86
N ILE A 320 -21.63 -1.94 22.02
CA ILE A 320 -20.88 -0.71 22.29
C ILE A 320 -21.57 -0.04 23.47
N ASP A 321 -20.86 0.15 24.58
CA ASP A 321 -21.41 0.74 25.82
C ASP A 321 -22.67 0.00 26.32
N GLY A 322 -22.64 -1.34 26.25
CA GLY A 322 -23.76 -2.21 26.61
C GLY A 322 -24.95 -2.18 25.64
N LYS A 323 -24.89 -1.37 24.56
CA LYS A 323 -25.92 -1.36 23.50
C LYS A 323 -25.52 -2.25 22.34
N LYS A 324 -26.40 -3.19 21.99
CA LYS A 324 -26.25 -4.03 20.81
C LYS A 324 -26.66 -3.29 19.54
N HIS A 325 -25.86 -3.43 18.48
CA HIS A 325 -26.06 -2.86 17.16
C HIS A 325 -25.97 -3.95 16.10
N THR A 326 -26.98 -4.07 15.24
CA THR A 326 -26.96 -5.02 14.12
C THR A 326 -26.27 -4.40 12.91
N VAL A 327 -25.34 -5.14 12.31
CA VAL A 327 -24.61 -4.76 11.09
C VAL A 327 -25.57 -4.74 9.90
N ASP A 328 -25.57 -3.65 9.13
CA ASP A 328 -26.16 -3.62 7.79
C ASP A 328 -25.10 -4.14 6.80
N SER A 329 -25.21 -5.42 6.44
CA SER A 329 -24.29 -6.10 5.51
C SER A 329 -24.29 -5.51 4.10
N SER A 330 -25.31 -4.71 3.73
CA SER A 330 -25.37 -4.01 2.44
C SER A 330 -24.58 -2.71 2.41
N GLN A 331 -24.18 -2.21 3.58
CA GLN A 331 -23.44 -0.96 3.80
C GLN A 331 -22.17 -1.19 4.63
N SER A 332 -21.72 -2.44 4.73
CA SER A 332 -20.58 -2.82 5.56
C SER A 332 -19.69 -3.84 4.87
N TYR A 333 -18.39 -3.76 5.16
CA TYR A 333 -17.40 -4.71 4.65
C TYR A 333 -16.18 -4.74 5.56
N ALA A 334 -15.28 -5.68 5.29
CA ALA A 334 -14.03 -5.84 5.98
C ALA A 334 -12.86 -5.98 5.01
N LEU A 335 -11.69 -5.53 5.47
CA LEU A 335 -10.41 -6.06 5.04
C LEU A 335 -10.07 -7.18 6.01
N PHE A 336 -10.00 -8.41 5.51
CA PHE A 336 -9.50 -9.55 6.28
C PHE A 336 -8.05 -9.78 5.89
N GLU A 337 -7.14 -9.86 6.85
CA GLU A 337 -5.71 -9.95 6.55
C GLU A 337 -5.02 -11.01 7.39
N ARG A 338 -4.06 -11.68 6.75
CA ARG A 338 -3.31 -12.79 7.32
C ARG A 338 -1.83 -12.53 7.15
N GLN A 339 -1.10 -12.57 8.25
CA GLN A 339 0.35 -12.37 8.27
C GLN A 339 1.05 -13.44 9.11
N TRP A 340 2.10 -14.04 8.60
CA TRP A 340 2.98 -14.87 9.41
C TRP A 340 4.42 -14.88 8.91
N GLY A 341 5.35 -15.38 9.71
CA GLY A 341 6.76 -15.43 9.31
C GLY A 341 7.62 -14.52 10.16
N ASP A 342 8.86 -14.33 9.74
CA ASP A 342 9.79 -13.50 10.48
C ASP A 342 9.54 -12.03 10.14
N PHE A 343 9.26 -11.22 11.14
CA PHE A 343 8.87 -9.83 10.95
C PHE A 343 9.58 -8.93 11.95
N ASN A 344 10.27 -7.92 11.42
CA ASN A 344 11.01 -6.95 12.19
C ASN A 344 10.52 -5.54 11.86
N ILE A 345 10.09 -4.83 12.89
CA ILE A 345 9.44 -3.52 12.82
C ILE A 345 10.41 -2.35 13.06
N GLY A 346 11.70 -2.64 13.28
CA GLY A 346 12.73 -1.62 13.53
C GLY A 346 12.36 -0.66 14.66
N LYS A 347 12.50 0.65 14.41
CA LYS A 347 12.15 1.75 15.31
C LYS A 347 10.69 2.19 15.27
N GLY A 348 9.84 1.51 14.50
CA GLY A 348 8.44 1.86 14.31
C GLY A 348 8.08 2.03 12.84
N TYR A 349 6.83 2.35 12.56
CA TYR A 349 6.30 2.48 11.21
C TYR A 349 5.00 3.28 11.20
N TYR A 350 4.57 3.68 10.01
CA TYR A 350 3.16 3.89 9.71
C TYR A 350 2.76 3.09 8.47
N VAL A 351 1.53 2.59 8.45
CA VAL A 351 0.94 1.84 7.34
C VAL A 351 -0.37 2.48 6.93
N LEU A 352 -0.60 2.59 5.63
CA LEU A 352 -1.83 3.16 5.06
C LEU A 352 -2.56 2.08 4.26
N TRP A 353 -3.81 1.79 4.62
CA TRP A 353 -4.75 1.04 3.78
C TRP A 353 -5.75 2.02 3.18
N LEU A 354 -5.67 2.25 1.87
CA LEU A 354 -6.47 3.26 1.17
C LEU A 354 -7.41 2.59 0.17
N TYR A 355 -8.69 2.92 0.25
CA TYR A 355 -9.77 2.50 -0.64
C TYR A 355 -10.18 3.69 -1.51
N LEU A 356 -9.97 3.56 -2.82
CA LEU A 356 -10.34 4.59 -3.78
C LEU A 356 -11.80 4.42 -4.18
N GLU A 357 -12.48 5.53 -4.48
CA GLU A 357 -13.87 5.47 -4.98
C GLU A 357 -13.99 4.75 -6.33
N THR A 358 -12.88 4.59 -7.05
CA THR A 358 -12.77 3.82 -8.30
C THR A 358 -12.65 2.30 -8.08
N GLY A 359 -12.50 1.86 -6.83
CA GLY A 359 -12.52 0.46 -6.42
C GLY A 359 -11.16 -0.18 -6.15
N GLU A 360 -10.05 0.49 -6.49
CA GLU A 360 -8.71 0.05 -6.13
C GLU A 360 -8.46 0.15 -4.62
N VAL A 361 -7.64 -0.78 -4.13
CA VAL A 361 -7.20 -0.82 -2.74
C VAL A 361 -5.69 -0.79 -2.73
N LEU A 362 -5.12 0.14 -1.96
CA LEU A 362 -3.69 0.30 -1.81
C LEU A 362 -3.30 0.02 -0.36
N ILE A 363 -2.18 -0.68 -0.17
CA ILE A 363 -1.45 -0.68 1.09
C ILE A 363 -0.09 -0.01 0.89
N SER A 364 0.34 0.82 1.83
CA SER A 364 1.71 1.36 1.86
C SER A 364 2.30 1.26 3.24
N TRP A 365 3.48 0.65 3.34
CA TRP A 365 4.29 0.65 4.56
C TRP A 365 5.37 1.72 4.47
N SER A 366 5.64 2.38 5.60
CA SER A 366 6.75 3.31 5.76
C SER A 366 7.42 3.05 7.10
N MET A 367 8.62 2.47 7.04
CA MET A 367 9.38 2.02 8.20
C MET A 367 10.28 3.12 8.75
N GLU A 368 10.47 3.13 10.06
CA GLU A 368 11.34 4.04 10.80
C GLU A 368 11.21 5.51 10.37
N PRO A 369 9.98 6.09 10.35
CA PRO A 369 9.81 7.48 9.98
C PRO A 369 10.58 8.40 10.95
N ASN A 370 11.26 9.41 10.40
CA ASN A 370 11.90 10.46 11.18
C ASN A 370 10.86 11.48 11.69
N GLU A 371 11.25 12.50 12.45
CA GLU A 371 10.31 13.52 12.95
C GLU A 371 9.69 14.39 11.83
N ALA A 372 10.33 14.46 10.67
CA ALA A 372 9.75 15.07 9.46
C ALA A 372 8.76 14.13 8.73
N GLY A 373 8.55 12.92 9.28
CA GLY A 373 7.67 11.87 8.78
C GLY A 373 8.13 11.20 7.49
N GLU A 374 9.40 11.37 7.14
CA GLU A 374 10.03 10.73 5.98
C GLU A 374 10.54 9.35 6.38
N SER A 375 10.38 8.38 5.47
CA SER A 375 10.87 7.01 5.64
C SER A 375 11.84 6.67 4.51
N LYS A 376 12.92 5.97 4.84
CA LYS A 376 13.88 5.46 3.84
C LYS A 376 13.53 4.07 3.31
N ILE A 377 12.65 3.35 4.01
CA ILE A 377 12.27 1.98 3.69
C ILE A 377 10.75 1.95 3.60
N ALA A 378 10.25 1.98 2.37
CA ALA A 378 8.83 2.04 2.11
C ALA A 378 8.50 1.30 0.81
N PHE A 379 7.32 0.69 0.79
CA PHE A 379 6.76 0.08 -0.42
C PHE A 379 5.25 0.28 -0.43
N ALA A 380 4.69 0.27 -1.64
CA ALA A 380 3.26 0.19 -1.84
C ALA A 380 2.90 -1.05 -2.62
N SER A 381 1.74 -1.63 -2.32
CA SER A 381 1.09 -2.61 -3.17
C SER A 381 -0.31 -2.13 -3.52
N ILE A 382 -0.79 -2.49 -4.70
CA ILE A 382 -2.10 -2.06 -5.19
C ILE A 382 -2.87 -3.27 -5.69
N TRP A 383 -4.12 -3.37 -5.29
CA TRP A 383 -5.11 -4.31 -5.77
C TRP A 383 -6.11 -3.58 -6.67
N HIS A 384 -6.34 -4.15 -7.84
CA HIS A 384 -7.31 -3.62 -8.79
C HIS A 384 -8.59 -4.45 -8.78
N PRO A 385 -9.76 -3.85 -9.05
CA PRO A 385 -11.04 -4.57 -9.20
C PRO A 385 -11.04 -5.77 -10.14
N ASN A 386 -10.17 -5.77 -11.16
CA ASN A 386 -9.99 -6.89 -12.09
C ASN A 386 -9.11 -8.02 -11.53
N GLY A 387 -8.61 -7.86 -10.30
CA GLY A 387 -7.74 -8.78 -9.60
C GLY A 387 -6.28 -8.76 -10.09
N TRP A 388 -5.85 -7.67 -10.73
CA TRP A 388 -4.43 -7.40 -10.97
C TRP A 388 -3.79 -6.81 -9.72
N HIS A 389 -2.55 -7.20 -9.44
CA HIS A 389 -1.77 -6.66 -8.33
C HIS A 389 -0.49 -5.99 -8.84
N GLU A 390 -0.10 -4.94 -8.14
CA GLU A 390 1.11 -4.20 -8.42
C GLU A 390 1.91 -4.00 -7.15
N MET A 391 3.22 -3.99 -7.30
CA MET A 391 4.14 -3.50 -6.29
C MET A 391 4.85 -2.29 -6.88
N ILE A 392 4.82 -1.18 -6.14
CA ILE A 392 5.29 0.12 -6.63
C ILE A 392 6.24 0.73 -5.59
N PRO A 393 7.40 1.26 -6.01
CA PRO A 393 8.26 1.99 -5.10
C PRO A 393 7.57 3.26 -4.61
N VAL A 394 7.75 3.54 -3.32
CA VAL A 394 7.28 4.78 -2.70
C VAL A 394 8.26 5.90 -3.05
N GLY A 395 7.73 7.00 -3.59
CA GLY A 395 8.50 8.15 -4.05
C GLY A 395 9.07 8.98 -2.90
N PRO A 396 10.16 9.72 -3.15
CA PRO A 396 10.89 10.46 -2.12
C PRO A 396 10.12 11.65 -1.55
N LYS A 397 9.02 12.08 -2.19
CA LYS A 397 8.15 13.14 -1.66
C LYS A 397 7.20 12.65 -0.57
N SER A 398 7.10 11.33 -0.36
CA SER A 398 6.22 10.72 0.63
C SER A 398 6.63 11.10 2.04
N ARG A 399 5.67 11.55 2.84
CA ARG A 399 5.91 12.02 4.21
C ARG A 399 4.63 12.07 5.04
N ALA A 400 4.80 12.04 6.34
CA ALA A 400 3.75 12.29 7.32
C ALA A 400 4.05 13.55 8.15
N TRP A 401 3.03 14.25 8.64
CA TRP A 401 3.22 15.45 9.47
C TRP A 401 2.03 15.67 10.41
N ASP A 402 2.02 16.83 11.07
CA ASP A 402 0.97 17.26 12.00
C ASP A 402 0.90 16.31 13.22
N ILE A 403 1.96 16.31 14.03
CA ILE A 403 2.17 15.35 15.11
C ILE A 403 1.26 15.63 16.31
N SER A 404 0.62 14.57 16.85
CA SER A 404 0.06 14.54 18.20
C SER A 404 1.00 13.79 19.14
N ARG A 405 1.06 14.23 20.40
CA ARG A 405 1.78 13.54 21.47
C ARG A 405 0.78 12.83 22.37
N SER A 406 0.96 11.52 22.57
CA SER A 406 0.19 10.78 23.56
C SER A 406 0.38 11.36 24.96
N LYS A 407 -0.72 11.53 25.68
CA LYS A 407 -0.71 11.90 27.10
C LYS A 407 -0.30 10.75 28.01
N VAL A 408 -0.44 9.50 27.55
CA VAL A 408 -0.19 8.29 28.34
C VAL A 408 1.26 7.85 28.20
N THR A 409 1.75 7.69 26.97
CA THR A 409 3.08 7.13 26.70
C THR A 409 4.12 8.20 26.35
N GLY A 410 3.67 9.40 25.98
CA GLY A 410 4.51 10.45 25.44
C GLY A 410 4.92 10.23 23.97
N TYR A 411 4.49 9.13 23.32
CA TYR A 411 4.86 8.86 21.92
C TYR A 411 4.22 9.86 20.95
N LYS A 412 4.92 10.12 19.84
CA LYS A 412 4.51 11.02 18.77
C LYS A 412 3.85 10.23 17.63
N TYR A 413 2.67 10.69 17.19
CA TYR A 413 1.89 10.10 16.10
C TYR A 413 1.54 11.14 15.05
N PHE A 414 1.70 10.82 13.77
CA PHE A 414 1.35 11.70 12.66
C PHE A 414 -0.16 11.71 12.40
N ASN A 415 -0.69 12.81 11.87
CA ASN A 415 -2.12 12.93 11.57
C ASN A 415 -2.43 13.23 10.11
N ARG A 416 -1.43 13.58 9.32
CA ARG A 416 -1.57 13.87 7.88
C ARG A 416 -0.48 13.15 7.12
N PHE A 417 -0.84 12.64 5.96
CA PHE A 417 0.01 11.76 5.16
C PHE A 417 -0.06 12.19 3.71
N PHE A 418 1.10 12.19 3.06
CA PHE A 418 1.25 12.32 1.62
C PHE A 418 2.04 11.12 1.14
N LEU A 419 1.45 10.35 0.23
CA LEU A 419 2.09 9.22 -0.42
C LEU A 419 2.29 9.56 -1.89
N ASP A 420 3.53 9.49 -2.35
CA ASP A 420 3.95 9.75 -3.72
C ASP A 420 4.27 8.42 -4.41
N LEU A 421 3.67 8.16 -5.57
CA LEU A 421 3.92 6.97 -6.39
C LEU A 421 4.30 7.41 -7.81
N PRO A 422 5.54 7.88 -8.03
CA PRO A 422 5.94 8.51 -9.29
C PRO A 422 5.85 7.56 -10.49
N ALA A 423 6.08 6.26 -10.28
CA ALA A 423 5.95 5.24 -11.34
C ALA A 423 4.52 5.12 -11.92
N ARG A 424 3.52 5.73 -11.25
CA ARG A 424 2.13 5.80 -11.68
C ARG A 424 1.63 7.22 -11.94
N ASP A 425 2.50 8.23 -11.84
CA ASP A 425 2.08 9.64 -11.76
C ASP A 425 0.91 9.84 -10.79
N ALA A 426 0.99 9.15 -9.65
CA ALA A 426 -0.07 9.10 -8.66
C ALA A 426 0.42 9.66 -7.33
N ASN A 427 -0.48 10.32 -6.60
CA ASN A 427 -0.21 10.73 -5.23
C ASN A 427 -1.49 10.73 -4.40
N PHE A 428 -1.35 10.55 -3.09
CA PHE A 428 -2.45 10.38 -2.16
C PHE A 428 -2.25 11.34 -0.99
N ARG A 429 -3.33 12.00 -0.59
CA ARG A 429 -3.43 12.81 0.63
C ARG A 429 -4.42 12.12 1.53
N PHE A 430 -4.00 11.81 2.76
CA PHE A 430 -4.82 11.13 3.74
C PHE A 430 -4.72 11.83 5.08
N ASN A 431 -5.85 12.00 5.76
CA ASN A 431 -5.91 12.65 7.07
C ASN A 431 -6.70 11.78 8.05
N LYS A 432 -6.15 11.60 9.25
CA LYS A 432 -6.87 10.97 10.36
C LYS A 432 -8.10 11.80 10.71
N TRP A 433 -9.21 11.11 10.97
CA TRP A 433 -10.38 11.74 11.56
C TRP A 433 -10.21 11.92 13.06
N VAL A 434 -9.68 10.91 13.74
CA VAL A 434 -9.42 10.94 15.19
C VAL A 434 -7.94 11.07 15.45
N ARG A 435 -7.51 12.16 16.07
CA ARG A 435 -6.09 12.42 16.32
C ARG A 435 -5.52 11.55 17.44
N ASP A 436 -6.24 11.51 18.55
CA ASP A 436 -5.86 10.78 19.76
C ASP A 436 -6.44 9.37 19.68
N ALA A 437 -5.75 8.51 18.95
CA ALA A 437 -6.20 7.15 18.63
C ALA A 437 -5.18 6.08 19.07
N GLU A 438 -4.31 6.40 20.04
CA GLU A 438 -3.40 5.43 20.64
C GLU A 438 -4.19 4.43 21.49
N LEU A 439 -3.98 3.15 21.20
CA LEU A 439 -4.30 2.03 22.05
C LEU A 439 -3.11 1.73 22.95
N VAL A 440 -3.39 1.65 24.24
CA VAL A 440 -2.44 1.18 25.25
C VAL A 440 -2.94 -0.13 25.86
N PRO A 441 -2.04 -0.93 26.46
CA PRO A 441 -2.44 -2.13 27.17
C PRO A 441 -3.50 -1.87 28.24
N SER A 442 -4.51 -2.72 28.31
CA SER A 442 -5.63 -2.58 29.27
C SER A 442 -5.19 -2.73 30.73
N THR A 443 -4.05 -3.39 30.98
CA THR A 443 -3.48 -3.53 32.31
C THR A 443 -2.21 -2.69 32.45
N PRO A 444 -2.04 -1.91 33.55
CA PRO A 444 -0.87 -1.06 33.75
C PRO A 444 0.46 -1.83 33.70
N GLU A 445 0.46 -3.09 34.15
CA GLU A 445 1.66 -3.94 34.17
C GLU A 445 2.16 -4.26 32.75
N GLN A 446 1.29 -4.18 31.75
CA GLN A 446 1.62 -4.46 30.36
C GLN A 446 2.02 -3.21 29.56
N LEU A 447 1.84 -1.99 30.07
CA LEU A 447 2.06 -0.73 29.35
C LEU A 447 3.45 -0.63 28.67
N HIS A 448 4.48 -1.20 29.29
CA HIS A 448 5.85 -1.23 28.77
C HIS A 448 6.31 -2.61 28.30
N ARG A 449 5.43 -3.61 28.35
CA ARG A 449 5.71 -5.01 28.00
C ARG A 449 4.97 -5.47 26.75
N TYR A 450 3.93 -4.75 26.34
CA TYR A 450 3.14 -5.04 25.16
C TYR A 450 2.97 -3.78 24.27
N ILE A 451 2.24 -3.94 23.17
CA ILE A 451 2.20 -2.99 22.07
C ILE A 451 1.37 -1.74 22.41
N ASN A 452 1.97 -0.57 22.15
CA ASN A 452 1.29 0.72 22.11
C ASN A 452 1.21 1.14 20.64
N ILE A 453 0.00 1.30 20.11
CA ILE A 453 -0.22 1.46 18.67
C ILE A 453 -1.36 2.44 18.40
N SER A 454 -1.23 3.30 17.40
CA SER A 454 -2.32 4.21 17.00
C SER A 454 -3.08 3.64 15.82
N GLU A 455 -4.40 3.50 15.97
CA GLU A 455 -5.30 2.92 14.97
C GLU A 455 -6.40 3.89 14.61
N SER A 456 -6.41 4.40 13.37
CA SER A 456 -7.40 5.43 13.03
C SER A 456 -7.94 5.36 11.62
N TYR A 457 -9.25 5.58 11.52
CA TYR A 457 -9.93 5.88 10.27
C TYR A 457 -9.50 7.25 9.72
N GLY A 458 -9.50 7.37 8.41
CA GLY A 458 -9.32 8.65 7.75
C GLY A 458 -9.89 8.69 6.34
N GLU A 459 -9.80 9.87 5.75
CA GLU A 459 -10.24 10.14 4.39
C GLU A 459 -9.28 11.13 3.71
N GLY A 460 -9.43 11.23 2.39
CA GLY A 460 -8.77 12.26 1.62
C GLY A 460 -8.98 12.10 0.13
N THR A 461 -7.93 12.39 -0.64
CA THR A 461 -8.00 12.43 -2.10
C THR A 461 -6.72 11.86 -2.71
N ALA A 462 -6.83 11.29 -3.90
CA ALA A 462 -5.69 10.91 -4.72
C ALA A 462 -5.74 11.54 -6.11
N ARG A 463 -4.57 11.78 -6.71
CA ARG A 463 -4.41 11.83 -8.16
C ARG A 463 -4.18 10.40 -8.62
N TRP A 464 -5.11 9.86 -9.40
CA TRP A 464 -5.08 8.47 -9.91
C TRP A 464 -5.55 8.47 -11.36
N ASN A 465 -4.76 7.88 -12.26
CA ASN A 465 -5.03 7.84 -13.71
C ASN A 465 -5.41 9.23 -14.29
N GLY A 466 -4.65 10.26 -13.91
CA GLY A 466 -4.85 11.64 -14.36
C GLY A 466 -6.07 12.36 -13.77
N LYS A 467 -6.81 11.75 -12.84
CA LYS A 467 -8.00 12.33 -12.20
C LYS A 467 -7.83 12.48 -10.70
N THR A 468 -8.49 13.47 -10.13
CA THR A 468 -8.65 13.53 -8.67
C THR A 468 -9.82 12.64 -8.25
N VAL A 469 -9.54 11.69 -7.36
CA VAL A 469 -10.52 10.74 -6.81
C VAL A 469 -10.56 10.87 -5.28
N LYS A 470 -11.70 10.57 -4.69
CA LYS A 470 -11.84 10.44 -3.23
C LYS A 470 -11.32 9.11 -2.75
N LEU A 471 -10.85 9.09 -1.52
CA LEU A 471 -10.47 7.88 -0.82
C LEU A 471 -10.89 7.92 0.63
N GLN A 472 -11.11 6.72 1.18
CA GLN A 472 -11.17 6.46 2.60
C GLN A 472 -10.12 5.43 2.97
N GLY A 473 -9.88 5.25 4.26
CA GLY A 473 -8.89 4.27 4.66
C GLY A 473 -8.63 4.21 6.13
N HIS A 474 -7.50 3.60 6.44
CA HIS A 474 -7.03 3.37 7.77
C HIS A 474 -5.52 3.62 7.85
N VAL A 475 -5.08 4.13 9.00
CA VAL A 475 -3.67 4.22 9.35
C VAL A 475 -3.39 3.51 10.66
N GLU A 476 -2.41 2.62 10.62
CA GLU A 476 -1.77 2.01 11.78
C GLU A 476 -0.42 2.70 12.01
N GLN A 477 -0.09 3.03 13.25
CA GLN A 477 1.21 3.60 13.60
C GLN A 477 1.77 2.96 14.87
N LEU A 478 2.91 2.30 14.74
CA LEU A 478 3.75 1.96 15.88
C LEU A 478 4.88 2.98 15.98
N SER A 479 4.89 3.77 17.05
CA SER A 479 5.87 4.84 17.22
C SER A 479 6.78 4.60 18.42
N ARG A 480 8.06 4.94 18.24
CA ARG A 480 9.02 5.12 19.35
C ARG A 480 9.55 6.55 19.44
N LEU A 481 9.02 7.46 18.61
CA LEU A 481 9.38 8.87 18.61
C LEU A 481 8.86 9.52 19.90
N ARG A 482 9.73 10.26 20.61
CA ARG A 482 9.41 10.98 21.85
C ARG A 482 9.73 12.45 21.69
#